data_AF-A0A1A8R1Q2-F1
#
_entry.id   AF-A0A1A8R1Q2-F1
#
_cell.length_a   1.000
_cell.length_b   1.000
_cell.length_c   1.000
_cell.angle_alpha   90.00
_cell.angle_beta   90.00
_cell.angle_gamma   90.00
#
_symmetry.space_group_name_H-M   'P 1'
#
loop_
_entity.id
_entity.type
_entity.pdbx_description
1 polymer ?
#
loop_
_entity_poly.entity_id
_entity_poly.type
_entity_poly.pdbx_seq_one_letter_code
_entity_poly.pdbx_strand_id
1 'polypeptide(L)'
;MIPALKSLSSPLPWTELLLCWLLSVGSHLYSFYQLHKFSKEHEVGFERHFHLEKGIFKGFKRDPSDFEWSFWNDWAKRSLLWTLIGHGLISRLTSIFYPKLRVPALTLYGFSAASFVLGIKGVSVLLVHLGVSFSVALLRKPT
;
A
#
# COMPACT_ATOMS: atom_id res chain seq x y z
N MET A 1 42.72 -23.39 11.13
CA MET A 1 41.65 -24.04 11.93
C MET A 1 41.01 -22.96 12.77
N ILE A 2 39.93 -22.34 12.28
CA ILE A 2 39.21 -21.26 12.96
C ILE A 2 37.94 -21.90 13.55
N PRO A 3 37.72 -21.89 14.87
CA PRO A 3 36.50 -22.47 15.42
C PRO A 3 35.33 -21.59 14.99
N ALA A 4 34.32 -22.24 14.42
CA ALA A 4 33.06 -21.65 14.06
C ALA A 4 32.50 -20.81 15.22
N LEU A 5 32.22 -19.54 14.93
CA LEU A 5 31.37 -18.71 15.76
C LEU A 5 29.97 -19.35 15.74
N LYS A 6 29.77 -20.31 16.65
CA LYS A 6 28.50 -20.99 16.86
C LYS A 6 27.50 -19.90 17.23
N SER A 7 26.63 -19.55 16.29
CA SER A 7 25.62 -18.51 16.42
C SER A 7 24.83 -18.73 17.71
N LEU A 8 25.12 -17.93 18.72
CA LEU A 8 24.37 -17.86 19.96
C LEU A 8 23.08 -17.07 19.68
N SER A 9 22.14 -17.68 18.96
CA SER A 9 20.78 -17.16 18.86
C SER A 9 19.88 -17.99 19.77
N SER A 10 20.08 -17.85 21.08
CA SER A 10 19.00 -18.14 22.02
C SER A 10 17.84 -17.20 21.64
N PRO A 11 16.63 -17.69 21.32
CA PRO A 11 15.50 -16.80 21.05
C PRO A 11 15.28 -15.93 22.29
N LEU A 12 15.21 -14.62 22.09
CA LEU A 12 14.95 -13.64 23.15
C LEU A 12 13.70 -14.11 23.92
N PRO A 13 13.74 -14.26 25.26
CA PRO A 13 12.62 -14.80 26.00
C PRO A 13 11.36 -13.99 25.71
N TRP A 14 10.21 -14.66 25.61
CA TRP A 14 8.94 -14.05 25.22
C TRP A 14 8.60 -12.79 26.04
N THR A 15 9.03 -12.73 27.30
CA THR A 15 8.90 -11.57 28.17
C THR A 15 9.65 -10.34 27.67
N GLU A 16 10.89 -10.49 27.20
CA GLU A 16 11.69 -9.39 26.62
C GLU A 16 11.12 -8.93 25.29
N LEU A 17 10.63 -9.87 24.46
CA LEU A 17 9.98 -9.55 23.20
C LEU A 17 8.69 -8.73 23.42
N LEU A 18 7.85 -9.15 24.39
CA LEU A 18 6.63 -8.44 24.79
C LEU A 18 6.95 -7.05 25.36
N LEU A 19 7.99 -6.93 26.19
CA LEU A 19 8.41 -5.65 26.74
C LEU A 19 8.90 -4.70 25.65
N CYS A 20 9.73 -5.19 24.72
CA CYS A 20 10.19 -4.41 23.57
C CYS A 20 9.02 -3.97 22.69
N TRP A 21 8.06 -4.85 22.47
CA TRP A 21 6.86 -4.54 21.69
C TRP A 21 6.00 -3.47 22.39
N LEU A 22 5.73 -3.63 23.69
CA LEU A 22 4.98 -2.66 24.48
C LEU A 22 5.66 -1.30 24.54
N LEU A 23 6.98 -1.27 24.73
CA LEU A 23 7.76 -0.02 24.75
C LEU A 23 7.79 0.65 23.38
N SER A 24 7.96 -0.12 22.31
CA SER A 24 7.95 0.39 20.94
C SER A 24 6.57 0.96 20.59
N VAL A 25 5.51 0.19 20.80
CA VAL A 25 4.13 0.63 20.56
C VAL A 25 3.78 1.84 21.43
N GLY A 26 4.12 1.81 22.72
CA GLY A 26 3.88 2.92 23.64
C GLY A 26 4.63 4.20 23.23
N SER A 27 5.89 4.08 22.81
CA SER A 27 6.69 5.20 22.33
C SER A 27 6.11 5.81 21.06
N HIS A 28 5.70 4.98 20.10
CA HIS A 28 5.03 5.46 18.89
C HIS A 28 3.71 6.16 19.23
N LEU A 29 2.86 5.54 20.04
CA LEU A 29 1.58 6.14 20.46
C LEU A 29 1.78 7.47 21.18
N TYR A 30 2.78 7.55 22.07
CA TYR A 30 3.10 8.80 22.78
C TYR A 30 3.59 9.89 21.81
N SER A 31 4.45 9.53 20.87
CA SER A 31 4.95 10.46 19.85
C SER A 31 3.81 10.99 18.97
N PHE A 32 2.90 10.11 18.55
CA PHE A 32 1.69 10.50 17.82
C PHE A 32 0.77 11.39 18.65
N TYR A 33 0.60 11.10 19.93
CA TYR A 33 -0.21 11.92 20.83
C TYR A 33 0.36 13.33 20.99
N GLN A 34 1.67 13.44 21.22
CA GLN A 34 2.34 14.74 21.32
C GLN A 34 2.24 15.54 20.02
N LEU A 35 2.45 14.88 18.87
CA LEU A 35 2.27 15.51 17.57
C LEU A 35 0.83 15.98 17.35
N HIS A 36 -0.16 15.19 17.75
CA HIS A 36 -1.56 15.58 17.67
C HIS A 36 -1.87 16.80 18.55
N LYS A 37 -1.37 16.81 19.79
CA LYS A 37 -1.53 17.94 20.71
C LYS A 37 -0.91 19.21 20.14
N PHE A 38 0.34 19.13 19.65
CA PHE A 38 1.03 20.24 19.01
C PHE A 38 0.30 20.74 17.75
N SER A 39 -0.15 19.82 16.90
CA SER A 39 -0.93 20.14 15.71
C SER A 39 -2.22 20.88 16.05
N LYS A 40 -2.91 20.48 17.13
CA LYS A 40 -4.12 21.16 17.63
C LYS A 40 -3.85 22.56 18.16
N GLU A 41 -2.78 22.73 18.92
CA GLU A 41 -2.39 24.01 19.50
C GLU A 41 -2.00 25.04 18.42
N HIS A 42 -1.41 24.58 17.31
CA HIS A 42 -0.98 25.42 16.20
C HIS A 42 -1.94 25.41 14.99
N GLU A 43 -3.12 24.82 15.12
CA GLU A 43 -4.09 24.61 14.01
C GLU A 43 -4.45 25.92 13.29
N VAL A 44 -4.65 27.00 14.03
CA VAL A 44 -4.99 28.33 13.48
C VAL A 44 -3.82 28.94 12.69
N GLY A 45 -2.59 28.68 13.10
CA GLY A 45 -1.39 29.09 12.38
C GLY A 45 -1.23 28.32 11.07
N PHE A 46 -1.50 27.01 11.10
CA PHE A 46 -1.48 26.17 9.92
C PHE A 46 -2.59 26.52 8.91
N GLU A 47 -3.83 26.79 9.36
CA GLU A 47 -4.89 27.24 8.45
C GLU A 47 -4.53 28.54 7.72
N ARG A 48 -3.91 29.49 8.43
CA ARG A 48 -3.50 30.76 7.85
C ARG A 48 -2.34 30.60 6.86
N HIS A 49 -1.39 29.70 7.14
CA HIS A 49 -0.22 29.49 6.29
C HIS A 49 -0.48 28.59 5.07
N PHE A 50 -1.26 27.53 5.24
CA PHE A 50 -1.43 26.47 4.24
C PHE A 50 -2.81 26.44 3.59
N HIS A 51 -3.73 27.34 3.98
CA HIS A 51 -5.10 27.42 3.44
C HIS A 51 -5.77 26.04 3.43
N LEU A 52 -5.74 25.36 4.58
CA LEU A 52 -6.22 23.98 4.71
C LEU A 52 -7.68 23.84 4.25
N GLU A 53 -7.93 22.93 3.33
CA GLU A 53 -9.27 22.63 2.83
C GLU A 53 -9.95 21.54 3.67
N LYS A 54 -11.29 21.45 3.55
CA LYS A 54 -12.03 20.33 4.16
C LYS A 54 -11.68 19.04 3.43
N GLY A 55 -11.12 18.10 4.18
CA GLY A 55 -10.82 16.75 3.72
C GLY A 55 -12.07 15.87 3.55
N ILE A 56 -11.84 14.62 3.18
CA ILE A 56 -12.87 13.64 2.79
C ILE A 56 -13.83 13.32 3.95
N PHE A 57 -13.34 13.38 5.18
CA PHE A 57 -14.14 13.18 6.39
C PHE A 57 -14.34 14.49 7.15
N LYS A 58 -15.53 14.65 7.74
CA LYS A 58 -15.87 15.84 8.54
C LYS A 58 -14.91 15.94 9.74
N GLY A 59 -14.07 16.97 9.73
CA GLY A 59 -13.04 17.21 10.77
C GLY A 59 -11.61 16.93 10.31
N PHE A 60 -11.41 16.29 9.16
CA PHE A 60 -10.09 16.17 8.55
C PHE A 60 -9.81 17.42 7.72
N LYS A 61 -8.71 18.11 8.01
CA LYS A 61 -8.23 19.26 7.23
C LYS A 61 -7.09 18.78 6.34
N ARG A 62 -7.16 19.11 5.06
CA ARG A 62 -6.19 18.68 4.04
C ARG A 62 -5.41 19.88 3.55
N ASP A 63 -4.10 19.74 3.45
CA ASP A 63 -3.27 20.72 2.76
C ASP A 63 -3.42 20.54 1.23
N PRO A 64 -3.98 21.52 0.49
CA PRO A 64 -4.06 21.45 -0.96
C PRO A 64 -2.70 21.68 -1.64
N SER A 65 -1.72 22.27 -0.93
CA SER A 65 -0.37 22.50 -1.44
C SER A 65 0.50 21.26 -1.41
N ASP A 66 0.10 20.22 -0.67
CA ASP A 66 0.69 18.88 -0.75
C ASP A 66 0.28 18.23 -2.08
N PHE A 67 1.17 18.36 -3.06
CA PHE A 67 1.01 17.78 -4.39
C PHE A 67 0.87 16.26 -4.32
N GLU A 68 1.68 15.57 -3.52
CA GLU A 68 1.66 14.11 -3.47
C GLU A 68 0.31 13.63 -2.95
N TRP A 69 -0.14 14.16 -1.82
CA TRP A 69 -1.40 13.78 -1.22
C TRP A 69 -2.60 14.10 -2.11
N SER A 70 -2.58 15.25 -2.78
CA SER A 70 -3.63 15.66 -3.71
C SER A 70 -3.66 14.80 -4.97
N PHE A 71 -2.49 14.57 -5.57
CA PHE A 71 -2.30 13.71 -6.73
C PHE A 71 -2.76 12.29 -6.45
N TRP A 72 -2.27 11.66 -5.37
CA TRP A 72 -2.60 10.28 -5.05
C TRP A 72 -4.09 10.09 -4.76
N ASN A 73 -4.72 11.01 -4.03
CA ASN A 73 -6.16 10.93 -3.76
C ASN A 73 -7.01 11.08 -5.01
N ASP A 74 -6.70 12.07 -5.87
CA ASP A 74 -7.49 12.33 -7.06
C ASP A 74 -7.28 11.23 -8.11
N TRP A 75 -6.04 10.77 -8.28
CA TRP A 75 -5.72 9.63 -9.13
C TRP A 75 -6.41 8.35 -8.62
N ALA A 76 -6.37 8.08 -7.32
CA ALA A 76 -7.02 6.89 -6.75
C ALA A 76 -8.53 6.92 -6.94
N LYS A 77 -9.18 8.07 -6.72
CA LYS A 77 -10.62 8.23 -6.92
C LYS A 77 -11.03 8.08 -8.38
N ARG A 78 -10.28 8.70 -9.30
CA ARG A 78 -10.63 8.72 -10.73
C ARG A 78 -10.24 7.46 -11.48
N SER A 79 -9.22 6.74 -11.03
CA SER A 79 -8.65 5.61 -11.78
C SER A 79 -8.71 4.31 -10.98
N LEU A 80 -8.10 4.28 -9.79
CA LEU A 80 -7.97 3.04 -9.01
C LEU A 80 -9.33 2.48 -8.54
N LEU A 81 -10.21 3.33 -8.00
CA LEU A 81 -11.52 2.89 -7.54
C LEU A 81 -12.38 2.35 -8.69
N TRP A 82 -12.39 3.03 -9.84
CA TRP A 82 -13.17 2.61 -11.00
C TRP A 82 -12.67 1.29 -11.59
N THR A 83 -11.36 1.11 -11.67
CA THR A 83 -10.77 -0.16 -12.14
C THR A 83 -11.03 -1.31 -11.17
N LEU A 84 -11.03 -1.07 -9.85
CA LEU A 84 -11.40 -2.08 -8.85
C LEU A 84 -12.88 -2.46 -8.92
N ILE A 85 -13.77 -1.48 -9.04
CA ILE A 85 -15.22 -1.73 -9.19
C ILE A 85 -15.49 -2.51 -10.48
N GLY A 86 -14.88 -2.11 -11.59
CA GLY A 86 -14.99 -2.83 -12.86
C GLY A 86 -14.45 -4.26 -12.78
N HIS A 87 -13.34 -4.49 -12.07
CA HIS A 87 -12.81 -5.83 -11.83
C HIS A 87 -13.83 -6.71 -11.09
N GLY A 88 -14.43 -6.19 -10.03
CA GLY A 88 -15.47 -6.89 -9.26
C GLY A 88 -16.72 -7.20 -10.09
N LEU A 89 -17.18 -6.22 -10.87
CA LEU A 89 -18.35 -6.37 -11.73
C LEU A 89 -18.11 -7.42 -12.83
N ILE A 90 -16.99 -7.34 -13.54
CA ILE A 90 -16.63 -8.29 -14.59
C ILE A 90 -16.42 -9.68 -14.01
N SER A 91 -15.78 -9.81 -12.84
CA SER A 91 -15.65 -11.10 -12.16
C SER A 91 -17.01 -11.71 -11.81
N ARG A 92 -17.97 -10.90 -11.35
CA ARG A 92 -19.32 -11.38 -11.04
C ARG A 92 -20.09 -11.77 -12.30
N LEU A 93 -20.09 -10.91 -13.32
CA LEU A 93 -20.77 -11.18 -14.59
C LEU A 93 -20.22 -12.45 -15.26
N THR A 94 -18.89 -12.55 -15.40
CA THR A 94 -18.27 -13.73 -16.02
C THR A 94 -18.52 -15.01 -15.21
N SER A 95 -18.61 -14.93 -13.88
CA SER A 95 -18.94 -16.08 -13.05
C SER A 95 -20.39 -16.57 -13.24
N ILE A 96 -21.33 -15.67 -13.57
CA ILE A 96 -22.75 -16.01 -13.76
C ILE A 96 -23.00 -16.52 -15.18
N PHE A 97 -22.44 -15.84 -16.19
CA PHE A 97 -22.74 -16.16 -17.59
C PHE A 97 -21.84 -17.27 -18.16
N TYR A 98 -20.52 -17.16 -17.98
CA TYR A 98 -19.55 -18.03 -18.63
C TYR A 98 -18.32 -18.29 -17.75
N PRO A 99 -18.43 -19.20 -16.76
CA PRO A 99 -17.35 -19.44 -15.79
C PRO A 99 -16.05 -19.92 -16.46
N LYS A 100 -16.11 -20.58 -17.62
CA LYS A 100 -14.94 -21.00 -18.40
C LYS A 100 -14.13 -19.84 -18.97
N LEU A 101 -14.76 -18.69 -19.26
CA LEU A 101 -14.10 -17.51 -19.81
C LEU A 101 -13.62 -16.53 -18.72
N ARG A 102 -13.86 -16.84 -17.44
CA ARG A 102 -13.55 -15.96 -16.32
C ARG A 102 -12.07 -15.58 -16.27
N VAL A 103 -11.18 -16.57 -16.32
CA VAL A 103 -9.72 -16.35 -16.25
C VAL A 103 -9.20 -15.48 -17.41
N PRO A 104 -9.47 -15.81 -18.69
CA PRO A 104 -9.00 -14.96 -19.79
C PRO A 104 -9.65 -13.57 -19.78
N ALA A 105 -10.94 -13.45 -19.44
CA ALA A 105 -11.61 -12.15 -19.38
C ALA A 105 -11.04 -11.24 -18.28
N LEU A 106 -10.78 -11.78 -17.08
CA LEU A 106 -10.16 -11.03 -15.98
C LEU A 106 -8.71 -10.67 -16.29
N THR A 107 -7.98 -11.54 -16.97
CA THR A 107 -6.59 -11.26 -17.38
C THR A 107 -6.55 -10.14 -18.41
N LEU A 108 -7.41 -10.17 -19.43
CA LEU A 108 -7.49 -9.13 -20.44
C LEU A 108 -7.93 -7.79 -19.83
N TYR A 109 -8.92 -7.82 -18.95
CA TYR A 109 -9.35 -6.63 -18.21
C TYR A 109 -8.24 -6.09 -17.33
N GLY A 110 -7.56 -6.94 -16.56
CA GLY A 110 -6.47 -6.54 -15.67
C GLY A 110 -5.31 -5.91 -16.43
N PHE A 111 -4.94 -6.49 -17.58
CA PHE A 111 -3.91 -5.92 -18.46
C PHE A 111 -4.33 -4.56 -19.03
N SER A 112 -5.57 -4.44 -19.48
CA SER A 112 -6.12 -3.19 -20.03
C SER A 112 -6.20 -2.10 -18.95
N ALA A 113 -6.68 -2.44 -17.76
CA ALA A 113 -6.74 -1.56 -16.61
C ALA A 113 -5.33 -1.10 -16.18
N ALA A 114 -4.37 -2.02 -16.08
CA ALA A 114 -2.99 -1.68 -15.76
C ALA A 114 -2.37 -0.75 -16.82
N SER A 115 -2.67 -0.98 -18.10
CA SER A 115 -2.20 -0.13 -19.20
C SER A 115 -2.80 1.27 -19.15
N PHE A 116 -4.08 1.40 -18.77
CA PHE A 116 -4.74 2.68 -18.57
C PHE A 116 -4.20 3.44 -17.35
N VAL A 117 -3.94 2.72 -16.25
CA VAL A 117 -3.56 3.30 -14.95
C VAL A 117 -2.07 3.70 -14.92
N LEU A 118 -1.18 2.83 -15.43
CA LEU A 118 0.27 2.96 -15.32
C LEU A 118 0.94 3.36 -16.64
N GLY A 119 0.19 3.32 -17.75
CA GLY A 119 0.74 3.47 -19.09
C GLY A 119 1.54 2.24 -19.52
N ILE A 120 1.85 2.18 -20.83
CA ILE A 120 2.58 1.07 -21.44
C ILE A 120 3.98 0.89 -20.81
N LYS A 121 4.65 2.00 -20.46
CA LYS A 121 5.96 1.97 -19.80
C LYS A 121 5.88 1.32 -18.42
N GLY A 122 4.89 1.69 -17.61
CA GLY A 122 4.70 1.12 -16.28
C GLY A 122 4.34 -0.36 -16.33
N VAL A 123 3.47 -0.76 -17.26
CA VAL A 123 3.15 -2.18 -17.51
C VAL A 123 4.38 -2.97 -17.95
N SER A 124 5.23 -2.41 -18.80
CA SER A 124 6.47 -3.06 -19.22
C SER A 124 7.39 -3.35 -18.02
N VAL A 125 7.59 -2.37 -17.13
CA VAL A 125 8.39 -2.56 -15.90
C VAL A 125 7.78 -3.65 -15.02
N LEU A 126 6.45 -3.64 -14.83
CA LEU A 126 5.75 -4.68 -14.07
C LEU A 126 5.93 -6.07 -14.67
N LEU A 127 5.85 -6.21 -16.00
CA LEU A 127 6.04 -7.47 -16.68
C LEU A 127 7.48 -7.98 -16.55
N VAL A 128 8.47 -7.09 -16.63
CA VAL A 128 9.88 -7.43 -16.39
C VAL A 128 10.06 -7.92 -14.95
N HIS A 129 9.53 -7.18 -13.98
CA HIS A 129 9.60 -7.55 -12.57
C HIS A 129 8.90 -8.90 -12.29
N LEU A 130 7.72 -9.11 -12.89
CA LEU A 130 7.00 -10.37 -12.83
C LEU A 130 7.81 -11.51 -13.44
N GLY A 131 8.43 -11.30 -14.61
CA GLY A 131 9.28 -12.27 -15.27
C GLY A 131 10.47 -12.69 -14.42
N VAL A 132 11.21 -11.72 -13.86
CA VAL A 132 12.34 -12.00 -12.95
C VAL A 132 11.87 -12.77 -11.72
N SER A 133 10.78 -12.33 -11.09
CA SER A 133 10.22 -12.99 -9.90
C SER A 133 9.78 -14.43 -10.21
N PHE A 134 9.19 -14.64 -11.38
CA PHE A 134 8.76 -15.95 -11.85
C PHE A 134 9.96 -16.87 -12.15
N SER A 135 11.00 -16.36 -12.80
CA SER A 135 12.25 -17.11 -13.02
C SER A 135 12.88 -17.54 -11.70
N VAL A 136 12.95 -16.64 -10.71
CA VAL A 136 13.46 -16.97 -9.37
C VAL A 136 12.58 -18.03 -8.69
N ALA A 137 11.25 -17.94 -8.84
CA ALA A 137 10.33 -18.93 -8.28
C ALA A 137 10.49 -20.32 -8.93
N LEU A 138 10.72 -20.38 -10.25
CA LEU A 138 11.01 -21.62 -10.97
C LEU A 138 12.32 -22.26 -10.48
N LEU A 139 13.38 -21.46 -10.32
CA LEU A 139 14.68 -21.93 -9.84
C LEU A 139 14.65 -22.44 -8.39
N ARG A 140 13.71 -21.94 -7.57
CA ARG A 140 13.53 -22.37 -6.16
C ARG A 140 12.66 -23.60 -5.98
N LYS A 141 11.90 -24.03 -7.00
CA LYS A 141 11.17 -25.30 -6.93
C LYS A 141 12.15 -26.43 -7.26
N PRO A 142 12.46 -27.34 -6.32
CA PRO A 142 13.17 -28.55 -6.67
C PRO A 142 12.27 -29.35 -7.61
N THR A 143 12.84 -29.80 -8.72
CA THR A 143 12.19 -30.74 -9.64
C THR A 143 11.93 -32.06 -8.93
#